data_AF-A0AA97BUK1-F1
#
_entry.id   AF-A0AA97BUK1-F1
#
_cell.length_a   1.000
_cell.length_b   1.000
_cell.length_c   1.000
_cell.angle_alpha   90.00
_cell.angle_beta   90.00
_cell.angle_gamma   90.00
#
_symmetry.space_group_name_H-M   'P 1'
#
loop_
_entity.id
_entity.type
_entity.pdbx_description
1 polymer ?
#
loop_
_entity_poly.entity_id
_entity_poly.type
_entity_poly.pdbx_seq_one_letter_code
_entity_poly.pdbx_strand_id
1 'polypeptide(L)'
;MFKPLIFSLLIFSITGCSGFHWSNDNWQGKDKAQHFAFSAAMAAAGNAYADKQNIQHRDAAIFGILFSVSLGAAKELYDSRPAGTGWSWHDFAYDVAGSIAGYSLYQSLK
;
A
#
# COMPACT_ATOMS: atom_id res chain seq x y z
N MET A 1 -14.59 16.32 -16.42
CA MET A 1 -14.82 15.81 -15.04
C MET A 1 -13.58 15.78 -14.13
N PHE A 2 -12.36 16.10 -14.62
CA PHE A 2 -11.13 16.04 -13.81
C PHE A 2 -10.78 17.31 -13.00
N LYS A 3 -11.37 18.46 -13.37
CA LYS A 3 -11.10 19.77 -12.72
C LYS A 3 -11.38 19.81 -11.20
N PRO A 4 -12.47 19.22 -10.66
CA PRO A 4 -12.70 19.24 -9.21
C PRO A 4 -11.74 18.30 -8.45
N LEU A 5 -11.30 17.20 -9.08
CA LEU A 5 -10.33 16.26 -8.52
C LEU A 5 -8.95 16.90 -8.37
N ILE A 6 -8.52 17.66 -9.38
CA ILE A 6 -7.27 18.43 -9.35
C ILE A 6 -7.33 19.50 -8.25
N PHE A 7 -8.46 20.20 -8.12
CA PHE A 7 -8.64 21.20 -7.06
C PHE A 7 -8.61 20.57 -5.65
N SER A 8 -9.24 19.40 -5.47
CA SER A 8 -9.23 18.69 -4.19
C SER A 8 -7.82 18.18 -3.81
N LEU A 9 -7.07 17.67 -4.79
CA LEU A 9 -5.69 17.22 -4.61
C LEU A 9 -4.74 18.38 -4.28
N LEU A 10 -4.96 19.54 -4.92
CA LEU A 10 -4.26 20.79 -4.62
C LEU A 10 -4.55 21.24 -3.18
N ILE A 11 -5.80 21.29 -2.75
CA ILE A 11 -6.20 21.69 -1.39
C ILE A 11 -5.55 20.80 -0.31
N PHE A 12 -5.46 19.49 -0.55
CA PHE A 12 -4.79 18.55 0.36
C PHE A 12 -3.27 18.79 0.46
N SER A 13 -2.65 19.30 -0.60
CA SER A 13 -1.21 19.59 -0.63
C SER A 13 -0.84 20.88 0.10
N ILE A 14 -1.75 21.86 0.17
CA ILE A 14 -1.49 23.18 0.79
C ILE A 14 -1.65 23.15 2.32
N THR A 15 -2.43 22.23 2.88
CA THR A 15 -2.62 22.10 4.33
C THR A 15 -1.59 21.19 5.01
N GLY A 16 -0.77 20.46 4.25
CA GLY A 16 0.25 19.52 4.78
C GLY A 16 1.62 20.12 5.12
N CYS A 17 1.88 21.39 4.79
CA CYS A 17 3.23 21.98 4.79
C CYS A 17 3.92 22.08 6.17
N SER A 18 3.23 21.84 7.28
CA SER A 18 3.82 21.94 8.63
C SER A 18 3.69 20.66 9.47
N GLY A 19 3.22 19.55 8.89
CA GLY A 19 2.93 18.34 9.64
C GLY A 19 3.31 17.01 9.01
N PHE A 20 3.76 17.00 7.75
CA PHE A 20 4.24 15.80 7.08
C PHE A 20 5.74 15.60 7.34
N HIS A 21 6.13 14.46 7.90
CA HIS A 21 7.55 14.14 8.13
C HIS A 21 7.90 12.72 7.69
N TRP A 22 9.20 12.52 7.45
CA TRP A 22 9.76 11.24 7.02
C TRP A 22 10.41 10.53 8.21
N SER A 23 10.33 9.21 8.21
CA SER A 23 11.09 8.35 9.10
C SER A 23 12.50 8.15 8.57
N ASN A 24 13.46 7.95 9.48
CA ASN A 24 14.84 7.59 9.17
C ASN A 24 15.18 6.28 9.88
N ASP A 25 14.43 5.23 9.55
CA ASP A 25 14.54 3.89 10.08
C ASP A 25 15.51 3.01 9.26
N ASN A 26 15.73 1.78 9.72
CA ASN A 26 16.65 0.84 9.08
C ASN A 26 15.90 -0.15 8.17
N TRP A 27 16.61 -0.67 7.16
CA TRP A 27 16.09 -1.73 6.27
C TRP A 27 15.84 -3.08 6.95
N GLN A 28 16.35 -3.30 8.17
CA GLN A 28 16.26 -4.58 8.85
C GLN A 28 15.43 -4.46 10.12
N GLY A 29 14.59 -5.45 10.37
CA GLY A 29 13.81 -5.53 11.60
C GLY A 29 12.58 -6.41 11.47
N LYS A 30 12.01 -6.78 12.63
CA LYS A 30 10.73 -7.51 12.70
C LYS A 30 9.60 -6.74 12.01
N ASP A 31 9.60 -5.43 12.21
CA ASP A 31 8.63 -4.48 11.64
C ASP A 31 8.54 -4.59 10.11
N LYS A 32 9.68 -4.57 9.41
CA LYS A 32 9.77 -4.75 7.96
C LYS A 32 9.19 -6.09 7.47
N ALA A 33 9.42 -7.15 8.24
CA ALA A 33 8.82 -8.46 7.95
C ALA A 33 7.30 -8.47 8.16
N GLN A 34 6.77 -7.67 9.09
CA GLN A 34 5.34 -7.51 9.30
C GLN A 34 4.68 -6.76 8.14
N HIS A 35 5.29 -5.67 7.66
CA HIS A 35 4.85 -4.96 6.45
C HIS A 35 4.78 -5.91 5.25
N PHE A 36 5.86 -6.65 5.00
CA PHE A 36 5.89 -7.66 3.94
C PHE A 36 4.79 -8.72 4.08
N ALA A 37 4.67 -9.34 5.25
CA ALA A 37 3.72 -10.43 5.47
C ALA A 37 2.26 -9.96 5.39
N PHE A 38 1.97 -8.79 5.97
CA PHE A 38 0.65 -8.18 5.87
C PHE A 38 0.30 -7.86 4.42
N SER A 39 1.20 -7.21 3.69
CA SER A 39 0.97 -6.86 2.29
C SER A 39 0.87 -8.08 1.37
N ALA A 40 1.62 -9.15 1.65
CA ALA A 40 1.44 -10.42 0.96
C ALA A 40 0.04 -11.01 1.20
N ALA A 41 -0.39 -11.06 2.46
CA ALA A 41 -1.72 -11.57 2.82
C ALA A 41 -2.84 -10.74 2.17
N MET A 42 -2.74 -9.40 2.20
CA MET A 42 -3.75 -8.52 1.63
C MET A 42 -3.80 -8.63 0.10
N ALA A 43 -2.67 -8.78 -0.59
CA ALA A 43 -2.65 -8.96 -2.03
C ALA A 43 -3.24 -10.30 -2.47
N ALA A 44 -2.95 -11.38 -1.73
CA ALA A 44 -3.58 -12.69 -1.94
C ALA A 44 -5.09 -12.64 -1.67
N ALA A 45 -5.51 -11.99 -0.59
CA ALA A 45 -6.92 -11.82 -0.24
C ALA A 45 -7.68 -10.99 -1.28
N GLY A 46 -7.08 -9.90 -1.77
CA GLY A 46 -7.65 -9.06 -2.83
C GLY A 46 -7.79 -9.82 -4.15
N ASN A 47 -6.77 -10.60 -4.53
CA ASN A 47 -6.84 -11.49 -5.68
C ASN A 47 -7.98 -12.50 -5.55
N ALA A 48 -8.05 -13.20 -4.42
CA ALA A 48 -9.09 -14.20 -4.15
C ALA A 48 -10.50 -13.58 -4.14
N TYR A 49 -10.62 -12.36 -3.63
CA TYR A 49 -11.88 -11.61 -3.67
C TYR A 49 -12.28 -11.31 -5.12
N ALA A 50 -11.37 -10.76 -5.92
CA ALA A 50 -11.63 -10.42 -7.32
C ALA A 50 -11.97 -11.65 -8.18
N ASP A 51 -11.25 -12.76 -7.98
CA ASP A 51 -11.54 -14.03 -8.62
C ASP A 51 -12.95 -14.54 -8.30
N LYS A 52 -13.39 -14.42 -7.04
CA LYS A 52 -14.77 -14.76 -6.64
C LYS A 52 -15.82 -13.86 -7.29
N GLN A 53 -15.45 -12.67 -7.72
CA GLN A 53 -16.33 -11.77 -8.49
C GLN A 53 -16.31 -12.07 -10.01
N ASN A 54 -15.66 -13.14 -10.45
CA ASN A 54 -15.47 -13.49 -11.86
C ASN A 54 -14.74 -12.38 -12.67
N ILE A 55 -13.88 -11.60 -11.99
CA ILE A 55 -13.00 -10.64 -12.66
C ILE A 55 -11.97 -11.43 -13.48
N GLN A 56 -11.60 -10.91 -14.65
CA GLN A 56 -10.58 -11.53 -15.49
C GLN A 56 -9.27 -11.71 -14.72
N HIS A 57 -8.58 -12.81 -14.97
CA HIS A 57 -7.41 -13.21 -14.18
C HIS A 57 -6.34 -12.12 -14.03
N ARG A 58 -6.05 -11.39 -15.12
CA ARG A 58 -5.11 -10.27 -15.10
C ARG A 58 -5.62 -9.09 -14.27
N ASP A 59 -6.91 -8.81 -14.33
CA ASP A 59 -7.51 -7.69 -13.61
C ASP A 59 -7.65 -8.01 -12.11
N ALA A 60 -7.87 -9.28 -11.76
CA ALA A 60 -7.83 -9.76 -10.39
C ALA A 60 -6.43 -9.62 -9.77
N ALA A 61 -5.39 -9.94 -10.55
CA ALA A 61 -3.99 -9.72 -10.19
C ALA A 61 -3.69 -8.25 -9.88
N ILE A 62 -4.04 -7.38 -10.81
CA ILE A 62 -3.85 -5.94 -10.68
C ILE A 62 -4.63 -5.41 -9.46
N PHE A 63 -5.88 -5.85 -9.29
CA PHE A 63 -6.71 -5.45 -8.17
C PHE A 63 -6.07 -5.81 -6.83
N GLY A 64 -5.64 -7.06 -6.63
CA GLY A 64 -5.07 -7.49 -5.36
C GLY A 64 -3.78 -6.74 -5.01
N ILE A 65 -2.89 -6.56 -5.99
CA ILE A 65 -1.65 -5.80 -5.78
C ILE A 65 -1.96 -4.34 -5.43
N LEU A 66 -2.79 -3.66 -6.23
CA LEU A 66 -3.14 -2.25 -5.99
C LEU A 66 -3.87 -2.05 -4.67
N PHE A 67 -4.77 -2.96 -4.33
CA PHE A 67 -5.48 -2.94 -3.05
C PHE A 67 -4.50 -2.99 -1.87
N SER A 68 -3.55 -3.93 -1.88
CA SER A 68 -2.56 -4.04 -0.82
C SER A 68 -1.60 -2.85 -0.77
N VAL A 69 -1.06 -2.41 -1.90
CA VAL A 69 -0.15 -1.25 -1.96
C VAL A 69 -0.85 0.02 -1.48
N SER A 70 -2.14 0.17 -1.80
CA SER A 70 -2.94 1.31 -1.32
C SER A 70 -3.10 1.31 0.19
N LEU A 71 -3.22 0.14 0.83
CA LEU A 71 -3.25 0.02 2.29
C LEU A 71 -1.91 0.41 2.92
N GLY A 72 -0.79 -0.04 2.35
CA GLY A 72 0.56 0.35 2.78
C GLY A 72 0.76 1.87 2.66
N ALA A 73 0.45 2.44 1.49
CA ALA A 73 0.50 3.89 1.28
C ALA A 73 -0.39 4.66 2.28
N ALA A 74 -1.61 4.18 2.53
CA ALA A 74 -2.51 4.82 3.50
C ALA A 74 -1.95 4.77 4.93
N LYS A 75 -1.31 3.68 5.31
CA LYS A 75 -0.62 3.55 6.61
C LYS A 75 0.54 4.53 6.72
N GLU A 76 1.40 4.61 5.72
CA GLU A 76 2.54 5.54 5.72
C GLU A 76 2.09 7.01 5.69
N LEU A 77 1.03 7.33 4.93
CA LEU A 77 0.41 8.66 4.97
C LEU A 77 -0.12 8.99 6.38
N TYR A 78 -0.72 8.01 7.06
CA TYR A 78 -1.22 8.18 8.42
C TYR A 78 -0.08 8.37 9.43
N ASP A 79 1.03 7.64 9.27
CA ASP A 79 2.22 7.79 10.10
C ASP A 79 2.94 9.10 9.89
N SER A 80 2.77 9.73 8.72
CA SER A 80 3.41 11.00 8.38
C SER A 80 2.87 12.20 9.15
N ARG A 81 1.77 12.06 9.88
CA ARG A 81 1.17 13.13 10.70
C ARG A 81 2.13 13.60 11.82
N PRO A 82 1.92 14.80 12.42
CA PRO A 82 2.84 15.35 13.43
C PRO A 82 3.10 14.47 14.66
N ALA A 83 2.13 13.63 15.05
CA ALA A 83 2.21 12.71 16.19
C ALA A 83 2.54 11.26 15.79
N GLY A 84 2.86 11.03 14.52
CA GLY A 84 3.19 9.71 13.99
C GLY A 84 4.70 9.45 13.95
N THR A 85 5.05 8.33 13.33
CA THR A 85 6.43 7.86 13.18
C THR A 85 7.13 8.44 11.95
N GLY A 86 6.39 9.08 11.04
CA GLY A 86 6.86 9.59 9.76
C GLY A 86 6.75 8.54 8.65
N TRP A 87 6.66 9.00 7.40
CA TRP A 87 6.68 8.11 6.23
C TRP A 87 8.01 7.34 6.16
N SER A 88 7.95 6.01 6.14
CA SER A 88 9.08 5.14 5.87
C SER A 88 9.07 4.63 4.44
N TRP A 89 10.08 5.01 3.66
CA TRP A 89 10.31 4.41 2.34
C TRP A 89 10.71 2.95 2.43
N HIS A 90 11.29 2.54 3.55
CA HIS A 90 11.66 1.15 3.79
C HIS A 90 10.40 0.31 3.96
N ASP A 91 9.48 0.71 4.85
CA ASP A 91 8.20 0.01 5.03
C ASP A 91 7.39 -0.05 3.76
N PHE A 92 7.29 1.07 3.04
CA PHE A 92 6.58 1.12 1.77
C PHE A 92 7.19 0.17 0.72
N ALA A 93 8.52 0.04 0.69
CA ALA A 93 9.19 -0.92 -0.20
C ALA A 93 8.88 -2.38 0.19
N TYR A 94 8.84 -2.69 1.49
CA TYR A 94 8.42 -4.00 1.98
C TYR A 94 6.95 -4.28 1.70
N ASP A 95 6.07 -3.27 1.73
CA ASP A 95 4.68 -3.40 1.33
C ASP A 95 4.55 -3.76 -0.16
N VAL A 96 5.26 -3.04 -1.05
CA VAL A 96 5.28 -3.35 -2.49
C VAL A 96 5.83 -4.76 -2.74
N ALA A 97 6.96 -5.11 -2.13
CA ALA A 97 7.55 -6.44 -2.27
C ALA A 97 6.62 -7.54 -1.75
N GLY A 98 5.99 -7.31 -0.59
CA GLY A 98 4.99 -8.19 0.01
C GLY A 98 3.80 -8.39 -0.92
N SER A 99 3.23 -7.32 -1.47
CA SER A 99 2.09 -7.41 -2.39
C SER A 99 2.40 -8.26 -3.63
N ILE A 100 3.59 -8.08 -4.23
CA ILE A 100 4.02 -8.88 -5.39
C ILE A 100 4.20 -10.35 -4.99
N ALA A 101 4.81 -10.62 -3.82
CA ALA A 101 5.00 -11.97 -3.33
C ALA A 101 3.68 -12.67 -3.02
N GLY A 102 2.75 -11.99 -2.36
CA GLY A 102 1.42 -12.52 -2.04
C GLY A 102 0.58 -12.83 -3.26
N TYR A 103 0.60 -11.93 -4.26
CA TYR A 103 0.05 -12.21 -5.58
C TYR A 103 0.69 -13.47 -6.19
N SER A 104 2.03 -13.51 -6.29
CA SER A 104 2.73 -14.62 -6.93
C SER A 104 2.44 -15.96 -6.26
N LEU A 105 2.37 -15.96 -4.92
CA LEU A 105 2.01 -17.13 -4.12
C LEU A 105 0.58 -17.57 -4.41
N TYR A 106 -0.40 -16.66 -4.38
CA TYR A 106 -1.80 -16.98 -4.66
C TYR A 106 -1.95 -17.64 -6.04
N GLN A 107 -1.27 -17.10 -7.05
CA GLN A 107 -1.29 -17.62 -8.41
C GLN A 107 -0.65 -19.00 -8.55
N SER A 108 0.34 -19.30 -7.71
CA SER A 108 1.02 -20.60 -7.71
C SER A 108 0.20 -21.70 -7.01
N LEU A 109 -0.79 -21.31 -6.20
CA LEU A 109 -1.67 -22.21 -5.46
C LEU A 109 -3.03 -22.41 -6.14
N LYS A 110 -3.31 -21.65 -7.19
CA LYS A 110 -4.53 -21.70 -7.99
C LYS A 110 -4.37 -22.68 -9.15
#